data_AF-A0A257Q2Q2-F1
#
_entry.id   AF-A0A257Q2Q2-F1
#
_cell.length_a   1.000
_cell.length_b   1.000
_cell.length_c   1.000
_cell.angle_alpha   90.00
_cell.angle_beta   90.00
_cell.angle_gamma   90.00
#
_symmetry.space_group_name_H-M   'P 1'
#
loop_
_entity.id
_entity.type
_entity.pdbx_description
1 polymer ?
#
loop_
_entity_poly.entity_id
_entity_poly.type
_entity_poly.pdbx_seq_one_letter_code
_entity_poly.pdbx_strand_id
1 'polypeptide(L)'
;MSGTHSVTIIGGSSGSVPGGLVPVPLDVQNPVITSLQFLFGSTVGGAQSTPGYSDSIAAGKLYLQNADIATVSGPFTFAPNSSGLPGIYELTNYASTGATVAGSTSITGSLPANYQTLIVEAPGATTINGNGSDSFLGVIGRNSPTYFNTEGGSGTVIAGGAGDYVGLEGTTWNFIGSTDGGDTINTSAANSAISVFGSGTNTSGFGSQNLPSNVVGIVEGNVSVNAYGTNDLVAFNNGTGSGYVTVDGSANILVNGGFATVDAAPGSGSVNAFFAHDGGTIDFINNSGGAQTVSGDIQGAIGGSATVFGGAGGGYYQGGVGGNNSLVGGSGAVTLIGAGSSTYELAASSVGGGNALFADSAGGSTTMIGAVGSGNNLFAGSTGSLVVSTRGAGTQSFFVGASGQENLTGSTVSGAQNNYYFLQDSTGSGSDIITNFNIATDNLFINPFSVDSTTGANTGGVNIVNISQNFGSGGGVIVSLSDSTTIKLYGVSLTAADAATQSGGVYHL
;
A
#
# COMPACT_ATOMS: atom_id res chain seq x y z
N MET A 1 -7.70 -7.97 -50.64
CA MET A 1 -8.77 -7.09 -51.16
C MET A 1 -9.21 -6.22 -50.00
N SER A 2 -9.04 -4.90 -50.09
CA SER A 2 -9.47 -3.92 -49.08
C SER A 2 -10.96 -3.68 -49.28
N GLY A 3 -11.78 -4.18 -48.36
CA GLY A 3 -13.21 -3.90 -48.31
C GLY A 3 -13.47 -2.83 -47.26
N THR A 4 -13.96 -1.66 -47.68
CA THR A 4 -14.46 -0.64 -46.77
C THR A 4 -15.79 -1.15 -46.20
N HIS A 5 -15.85 -1.37 -44.89
CA HIS A 5 -17.08 -1.72 -44.19
C HIS A 5 -17.77 -0.44 -43.70
N SER A 6 -19.09 -0.33 -43.85
CA SER A 6 -19.87 0.83 -43.39
C SER A 6 -21.13 0.36 -42.64
N VAL A 7 -21.42 1.03 -41.52
CA VAL A 7 -22.68 0.90 -40.79
C VAL A 7 -23.57 2.09 -41.20
N THR A 8 -24.79 1.81 -41.65
CA THR A 8 -25.78 2.86 -41.97
C THR A 8 -26.73 2.99 -40.79
N ILE A 9 -26.65 4.08 -40.05
CA ILE A 9 -27.64 4.43 -39.02
C ILE A 9 -28.78 5.18 -39.70
N ILE A 10 -29.94 4.55 -39.82
CA ILE A 10 -31.15 5.19 -40.36
C ILE A 10 -31.87 5.86 -39.18
N GLY A 11 -31.62 7.15 -38.99
CA GLY A 11 -32.33 7.97 -38.00
C GLY A 11 -33.82 8.10 -38.34
N GLY A 12 -34.68 7.83 -37.36
CA GLY A 12 -36.10 8.14 -37.43
C GLY A 12 -36.34 9.63 -37.66
N SER A 13 -37.25 9.94 -38.57
CA SER A 13 -37.54 11.29 -39.08
C SER A 13 -37.92 12.30 -38.00
N SER A 14 -37.06 13.31 -37.78
CA SER A 14 -37.42 14.74 -37.85
C SER A 14 -36.23 15.62 -37.46
N GLY A 15 -35.67 16.37 -38.43
CA GLY A 15 -34.63 17.39 -38.21
C GLY A 15 -33.26 16.96 -38.74
N SER A 16 -32.80 17.64 -39.78
CA SER A 16 -31.57 17.36 -40.53
C SER A 16 -30.31 17.23 -39.68
N VAL A 17 -29.80 16.01 -39.52
CA VAL A 17 -28.39 15.72 -39.18
C VAL A 17 -27.76 15.10 -40.43
N PRO A 18 -26.58 15.56 -40.91
CA PRO A 18 -25.91 14.93 -42.03
C PRO A 18 -25.43 13.54 -41.60
N GLY A 19 -26.00 12.48 -42.17
CA GLY A 19 -25.52 11.11 -42.01
C GLY A 19 -24.16 10.95 -42.67
N GLY A 20 -23.09 11.04 -41.88
CA GLY A 20 -21.75 10.59 -42.26
C GLY A 20 -21.52 9.17 -41.75
N LEU A 21 -20.90 8.33 -42.58
CA LEU A 21 -20.47 6.99 -42.20
C LEU A 21 -19.27 7.11 -41.24
N VAL A 22 -19.28 6.36 -40.14
CA VAL A 22 -18.10 6.19 -39.28
C VAL A 22 -17.44 4.85 -39.64
N PRO A 23 -16.22 4.85 -40.23
CA PRO A 23 -15.46 3.63 -40.41
C PRO A 23 -14.73 3.26 -39.11
N VAL A 24 -14.91 2.03 -38.64
CA VAL A 24 -14.17 1.49 -37.48
C VAL A 24 -13.00 0.63 -38.00
N PRO A 25 -11.73 0.93 -37.66
CA PRO A 25 -10.59 0.08 -38.02
C PRO A 25 -10.64 -1.25 -37.24
N LEU A 26 -10.69 -2.38 -37.96
CA LEU A 26 -10.63 -3.71 -37.37
C LEU A 26 -9.18 -4.21 -37.35
N ASP A 27 -8.51 -4.17 -36.19
CA ASP A 27 -7.34 -5.01 -35.92
C ASP A 27 -7.76 -6.22 -35.09
N VAL A 28 -7.93 -7.36 -35.76
CA VAL A 28 -8.53 -8.60 -35.26
C VAL A 28 -7.75 -9.30 -34.14
N GLN A 29 -6.61 -8.75 -33.70
CA GLN A 29 -5.76 -9.32 -32.65
C GLN A 29 -5.82 -8.56 -31.31
N ASN A 30 -6.61 -7.48 -31.21
CA ASN A 30 -6.66 -6.66 -30.00
C ASN A 30 -7.67 -7.21 -28.95
N PRO A 31 -7.26 -7.51 -27.71
CA PRO A 31 -8.14 -8.00 -26.65
C PRO A 31 -9.31 -7.06 -26.30
N VAL A 32 -9.21 -5.76 -26.63
CA VAL A 32 -10.30 -4.79 -26.50
C VAL A 32 -11.50 -5.15 -27.39
N ILE A 33 -11.27 -5.79 -28.54
CA ILE A 33 -12.36 -6.20 -29.45
C ILE A 33 -13.19 -7.33 -28.84
N THR A 34 -12.59 -8.28 -28.13
CA THR A 34 -13.32 -9.34 -27.41
C THR A 34 -14.22 -8.79 -26.32
N SER A 35 -13.83 -7.70 -25.65
CA SER A 35 -14.64 -7.01 -24.64
C SER A 35 -15.81 -6.25 -25.27
N LEU A 36 -15.60 -5.61 -26.42
CA LEU A 36 -16.67 -4.98 -27.20
C LEU A 36 -17.64 -6.01 -27.78
N GLN A 37 -17.15 -7.17 -28.22
CA GLN A 37 -18.00 -8.28 -28.68
C GLN A 37 -18.93 -8.81 -27.61
N PHE A 38 -18.48 -8.82 -26.35
CA PHE A 38 -19.31 -9.20 -25.21
C PHE A 38 -20.35 -8.13 -24.88
N LEU A 39 -20.00 -6.84 -25.02
CA LEU A 39 -20.90 -5.71 -24.82
C LEU A 39 -22.03 -5.63 -25.85
N PHE A 40 -21.75 -6.04 -27.09
CA PHE A 40 -22.72 -6.04 -28.21
C PHE A 40 -23.32 -7.43 -28.52
N GLY A 41 -23.02 -8.45 -27.72
CA GLY A 41 -23.74 -9.73 -27.71
C GLY A 41 -23.58 -10.64 -28.93
N SER A 42 -22.55 -10.51 -29.78
CA SER A 42 -22.36 -11.43 -30.92
C SER A 42 -20.90 -11.71 -31.34
N THR A 43 -20.64 -12.98 -31.69
CA THR A 43 -19.37 -13.50 -32.23
C THR A 43 -19.04 -12.89 -33.59
N VAL A 44 -17.93 -12.15 -33.68
CA VAL A 44 -17.32 -11.76 -34.97
C VAL A 44 -16.51 -12.95 -35.48
N GLY A 45 -17.14 -13.83 -36.26
CA GLY A 45 -16.44 -15.00 -36.81
C GLY A 45 -17.26 -15.97 -37.66
N GLY A 46 -18.52 -15.65 -37.99
CA GLY A 46 -19.33 -16.46 -38.90
C GLY A 46 -18.88 -16.29 -40.36
N ALA A 47 -18.66 -17.41 -41.05
CA ALA A 47 -18.13 -17.50 -42.40
C ALA A 47 -18.75 -16.52 -43.43
N GLN A 48 -17.92 -15.62 -43.92
CA GLN A 48 -17.73 -15.05 -45.27
C GLN A 48 -18.86 -14.92 -46.34
N SER A 49 -20.16 -15.00 -46.03
CA SER A 49 -21.20 -14.75 -47.06
C SER A 49 -22.32 -13.78 -46.70
N THR A 50 -22.25 -13.12 -45.54
CA THR A 50 -23.18 -12.02 -45.20
C THR A 50 -22.37 -10.86 -44.61
N PRO A 51 -22.09 -9.80 -45.39
CA PRO A 51 -21.29 -8.68 -44.93
C PRO A 51 -22.16 -7.71 -44.13
N GLY A 52 -21.88 -7.55 -42.84
CA GLY A 52 -22.43 -6.48 -42.03
C GLY A 52 -22.68 -6.89 -40.58
N TYR A 53 -22.15 -6.09 -39.66
CA TYR A 53 -22.75 -5.96 -38.34
C TYR A 53 -24.12 -5.28 -38.57
N SER A 54 -25.20 -6.04 -38.56
CA SER A 54 -26.55 -5.49 -38.49
C SER A 54 -27.15 -5.93 -37.16
N ASP A 55 -26.87 -5.17 -36.10
CA ASP A 55 -27.81 -5.20 -35.01
C ASP A 55 -29.05 -4.43 -35.51
N SER A 56 -30.13 -5.16 -35.79
CA SER A 56 -31.40 -4.49 -36.05
C SER A 56 -31.85 -3.95 -34.71
N ILE A 57 -31.83 -2.63 -34.52
CA ILE A 57 -32.55 -1.97 -33.43
C ILE A 57 -34.05 -2.24 -33.68
N ALA A 58 -34.52 -3.41 -33.26
CA ALA A 58 -35.79 -3.98 -33.70
C ALA A 58 -37.00 -3.19 -33.18
N ALA A 59 -36.79 -2.36 -32.15
CA ALA A 59 -37.63 -1.23 -31.77
C ALA A 59 -36.88 -0.43 -30.69
N GLY A 60 -36.25 0.69 -31.08
CA GLY A 60 -35.52 1.59 -30.20
C GLY A 60 -34.94 2.75 -31.01
N LYS A 61 -34.70 3.91 -30.40
CA LYS A 61 -33.91 4.97 -31.05
C LYS A 61 -32.55 5.01 -30.36
N LEU A 62 -31.47 5.09 -31.15
CA LEU A 62 -30.12 5.31 -30.65
C LEU A 62 -29.75 6.77 -30.94
N TYR A 63 -29.27 7.48 -29.93
CA TYR A 63 -28.75 8.85 -30.11
C TYR A 63 -27.23 8.79 -30.24
N LEU A 64 -26.72 9.22 -31.39
CA LEU A 64 -25.29 9.32 -31.66
C LEU A 64 -24.95 10.78 -31.96
N GLN A 65 -23.95 11.32 -31.27
CA GLN A 65 -23.36 12.61 -31.62
C GLN A 65 -21.85 12.48 -31.77
N ASN A 66 -21.37 12.71 -32.99
CA ASN A 66 -19.95 12.78 -33.29
C ASN A 66 -19.51 14.24 -33.40
N ALA A 67 -18.46 14.62 -32.66
CA ALA A 67 -17.77 15.89 -32.76
C ALA A 67 -16.38 15.67 -33.39
N ASP A 68 -16.16 16.27 -34.56
CA ASP A 68 -14.87 16.25 -35.26
C ASP A 68 -13.98 17.40 -34.77
N ILE A 69 -12.87 17.09 -34.10
CA ILE A 69 -11.88 18.06 -33.59
C ILE A 69 -11.36 19.01 -34.66
N ALA A 70 -11.31 18.60 -35.94
CA ALA A 70 -10.86 19.47 -37.02
C ALA A 70 -11.77 20.69 -37.22
N THR A 71 -13.01 20.61 -36.74
CA THR A 71 -14.03 21.64 -36.87
C THR A 71 -14.30 22.40 -35.57
N VAL A 72 -13.69 21.96 -34.46
CA VAL A 72 -13.91 22.52 -33.13
C VAL A 72 -12.68 23.32 -32.71
N SER A 73 -12.86 24.60 -32.44
CA SER A 73 -11.82 25.45 -31.82
C SER A 73 -12.33 26.04 -30.51
N GLY A 74 -11.64 25.74 -29.41
CA GLY A 74 -11.99 26.25 -28.08
C GLY A 74 -13.04 25.41 -27.35
N PRO A 75 -13.76 26.00 -26.37
CA PRO A 75 -14.80 25.30 -25.62
C PRO A 75 -15.95 24.84 -26.54
N PHE A 76 -16.37 23.59 -26.39
CA PHE A 76 -17.53 23.02 -27.07
C PHE A 76 -18.49 22.40 -26.06
N THR A 77 -19.71 22.14 -26.47
CA THR A 77 -20.70 21.47 -25.62
C THR A 77 -21.48 20.51 -26.51
N PHE A 78 -21.57 19.25 -26.08
CA PHE A 78 -22.40 18.29 -26.78
C PHE A 78 -23.87 18.72 -26.69
N ALA A 79 -24.62 18.47 -27.76
CA ALA A 79 -26.01 18.89 -27.82
C ALA A 79 -26.83 18.05 -26.82
N PRO A 80 -27.78 18.65 -26.10
CA PRO A 80 -28.61 17.92 -25.16
C PRO A 80 -29.41 16.84 -25.88
N ASN A 81 -29.39 15.63 -25.32
CA ASN A 81 -30.20 14.54 -25.81
C ASN A 81 -31.66 14.71 -25.35
N SER A 82 -32.47 15.29 -26.24
CA SER A 82 -33.91 15.48 -26.01
C SER A 82 -34.74 14.23 -26.28
N SER A 83 -34.14 13.11 -26.70
CA SER A 83 -34.87 11.88 -27.01
C SER A 83 -35.32 11.11 -25.76
N GLY A 84 -34.78 11.44 -24.59
CA GLY A 84 -35.02 10.72 -23.33
C GLY A 84 -34.37 9.34 -23.27
N LEU A 85 -33.62 8.95 -24.31
CA LEU A 85 -32.90 7.69 -24.39
C LEU A 85 -31.43 7.92 -24.08
N PRO A 86 -30.68 6.86 -23.75
CA PRO A 86 -29.23 6.94 -23.64
C PRO A 86 -28.52 7.44 -24.90
N GLY A 87 -27.60 8.40 -24.74
CA GLY A 87 -26.76 8.90 -25.83
C GLY A 87 -25.36 8.32 -25.82
N ILE A 88 -24.81 8.06 -27.01
CA ILE A 88 -23.39 7.83 -27.26
C ILE A 88 -22.80 9.12 -27.85
N TYR A 89 -21.79 9.64 -27.18
CA TYR A 89 -21.06 10.83 -27.56
C TYR A 89 -19.64 10.45 -27.95
N GLU A 90 -19.23 10.88 -29.13
CA GLU A 90 -17.91 10.59 -29.69
C GLU A 90 -17.20 11.92 -29.97
N LEU A 91 -15.98 12.06 -29.45
CA LEU A 91 -15.04 13.12 -29.81
C LEU A 91 -13.89 12.46 -30.57
N THR A 92 -13.77 12.71 -31.86
CA THR A 92 -12.80 12.03 -32.71
C THR A 92 -12.04 12.99 -33.64
N ASN A 93 -10.89 12.55 -34.15
CA ASN A 93 -10.18 13.18 -35.26
C ASN A 93 -10.30 12.47 -36.58
N TYR A 94 -11.15 11.46 -36.69
CA TYR A 94 -11.53 10.95 -37.98
C TYR A 94 -12.50 11.94 -38.63
N ALA A 95 -12.04 12.54 -39.73
CA ALA A 95 -12.95 13.22 -40.63
C ALA A 95 -14.02 12.22 -41.12
N SER A 96 -15.15 12.74 -41.61
CA SER A 96 -16.22 11.92 -42.23
C SER A 96 -15.75 10.98 -43.37
N THR A 97 -14.52 11.17 -43.87
CA THR A 97 -13.86 10.31 -44.86
C THR A 97 -13.07 9.14 -44.26
N GLY A 98 -12.98 9.04 -42.93
CA GLY A 98 -12.12 8.11 -42.22
C GLY A 98 -10.64 8.50 -42.16
N ALA A 99 -10.27 9.69 -42.66
CA ALA A 99 -8.91 10.20 -42.54
C ALA A 99 -8.68 10.79 -41.15
N THR A 100 -7.58 10.42 -40.50
CA THR A 100 -7.11 11.08 -39.27
C THR A 100 -6.63 12.48 -39.60
N VAL A 101 -7.22 13.49 -38.97
CA VAL A 101 -6.71 14.86 -39.04
C VAL A 101 -5.61 15.02 -37.99
N ALA A 102 -4.41 15.39 -38.43
CA ALA A 102 -3.32 15.74 -37.54
C ALA A 102 -3.64 17.08 -36.84
N GLY A 103 -3.53 17.12 -35.52
CA GLY A 103 -3.75 18.30 -34.71
C GLY A 103 -3.28 18.07 -33.28
N SER A 104 -3.00 19.14 -32.55
CA SER A 104 -2.63 19.09 -31.12
C SER A 104 -3.48 20.08 -30.31
N THR A 105 -4.69 20.36 -30.78
CA THR A 105 -5.54 21.41 -30.22
C THR A 105 -6.13 20.95 -28.91
N SER A 106 -5.96 21.76 -27.86
CA SER A 106 -6.64 21.51 -26.59
C SER A 106 -8.13 21.77 -26.73
N ILE A 107 -8.94 20.78 -26.35
CA ILE A 107 -10.40 20.86 -26.39
C ILE A 107 -10.95 20.90 -24.95
N THR A 108 -11.96 21.72 -24.72
CA THR A 108 -12.78 21.67 -23.50
C THR A 108 -14.23 21.41 -23.86
N GLY A 109 -14.82 20.33 -23.35
CA GLY A 109 -16.19 19.89 -23.61
C GLY A 109 -17.02 19.74 -22.35
N SER A 110 -18.34 19.81 -22.49
CA SER A 110 -19.29 19.35 -21.47
C SER A 110 -20.31 18.37 -22.05
N LEU A 111 -20.66 17.36 -21.24
CA LEU A 111 -21.69 16.38 -21.57
C LEU A 111 -23.04 16.84 -21.02
N PRO A 112 -24.13 16.74 -21.80
CA PRO A 112 -25.47 17.05 -21.31
C PRO A 112 -25.93 15.99 -20.30
N ALA A 113 -27.04 16.22 -19.61
CA ALA A 113 -27.65 15.16 -18.79
C ALA A 113 -28.07 13.95 -19.66
N ASN A 114 -28.08 12.74 -19.08
CA ASN A 114 -28.55 11.48 -19.68
C ASN A 114 -27.70 10.92 -20.86
N TYR A 115 -26.38 11.06 -20.82
CA TYR A 115 -25.50 10.25 -21.67
C TYR A 115 -25.32 8.84 -21.08
N GLN A 116 -24.92 7.84 -21.86
CA GLN A 116 -24.43 6.56 -21.31
C GLN A 116 -23.05 6.20 -21.81
N THR A 117 -22.62 6.76 -22.93
CA THR A 117 -21.30 6.44 -23.47
C THR A 117 -20.58 7.70 -23.93
N LEU A 118 -19.31 7.81 -23.57
CA LEU A 118 -18.36 8.77 -24.10
C LEU A 118 -17.20 8.01 -24.75
N ILE A 119 -16.84 8.37 -25.96
CA ILE A 119 -15.64 7.92 -26.65
C ILE A 119 -14.80 9.14 -26.97
N VAL A 120 -13.54 9.15 -26.56
CA VAL A 120 -12.57 10.21 -26.85
C VAL A 120 -11.39 9.62 -27.62
N GLU A 121 -11.28 9.91 -28.90
CA GLU A 121 -10.15 9.52 -29.75
C GLU A 121 -9.71 10.74 -30.58
N ALA A 122 -9.16 11.73 -29.90
CA ALA A 122 -8.68 12.98 -30.50
C ALA A 122 -7.22 13.27 -30.11
N PRO A 123 -6.36 13.74 -31.03
CA PRO A 123 -4.99 14.06 -30.75
C PRO A 123 -4.90 15.39 -29.99
N GLY A 124 -4.05 15.41 -28.96
CA GLY A 124 -3.91 16.56 -28.07
C GLY A 124 -4.71 16.42 -26.78
N ALA A 125 -4.51 17.37 -25.86
CA ALA A 125 -5.13 17.33 -24.54
C ALA A 125 -6.63 17.63 -24.62
N THR A 126 -7.47 16.82 -23.98
CA THR A 126 -8.91 17.10 -23.88
C THR A 126 -9.31 17.32 -22.43
N THR A 127 -10.37 18.09 -22.22
CA THR A 127 -11.01 18.32 -20.92
C THR A 127 -12.49 18.12 -21.10
N ILE A 128 -13.08 17.10 -20.49
CA ILE A 128 -14.50 16.77 -20.61
C ILE A 128 -15.11 16.74 -19.21
N ASN A 129 -16.10 17.60 -18.98
CA ASN A 129 -16.90 17.57 -17.74
C ASN A 129 -18.26 16.92 -18.03
N GLY A 130 -18.70 16.02 -17.16
CA GLY A 130 -20.03 15.44 -17.26
C GLY A 130 -20.66 15.22 -15.89
N ASN A 131 -21.96 14.97 -15.85
CA ASN A 131 -22.67 14.76 -14.60
C ASN A 131 -22.58 13.31 -14.07
N GLY A 132 -22.00 12.40 -14.86
CA GLY A 132 -21.91 10.96 -14.60
C GLY A 132 -23.30 10.33 -14.48
N SER A 133 -23.80 9.75 -15.56
CA SER A 133 -25.03 8.96 -15.50
C SER A 133 -24.79 7.63 -14.80
N ASP A 134 -25.86 6.94 -14.41
CA ASP A 134 -25.76 5.57 -13.95
C ASP A 134 -25.51 4.61 -15.12
N SER A 135 -24.64 3.62 -14.90
CA SER A 135 -24.17 2.67 -15.91
C SER A 135 -23.44 3.33 -17.10
N PHE A 136 -22.69 4.39 -16.85
CA PHE A 136 -21.87 5.07 -17.86
C PHE A 136 -20.71 4.19 -18.38
N LEU A 137 -20.32 4.38 -19.63
CA LEU A 137 -19.11 3.84 -20.24
C LEU A 137 -18.27 4.97 -20.88
N GLY A 138 -17.11 5.25 -20.31
CA GLY A 138 -16.10 6.12 -20.91
C GLY A 138 -15.00 5.31 -21.57
N VAL A 139 -14.65 5.64 -22.82
CA VAL A 139 -13.50 5.07 -23.53
C VAL A 139 -12.60 6.21 -23.99
N ILE A 140 -11.42 6.31 -23.40
CA ILE A 140 -10.40 7.30 -23.76
C ILE A 140 -9.32 6.59 -24.56
N GLY A 141 -9.08 7.07 -25.78
CA GLY A 141 -8.13 6.50 -26.72
C GLY A 141 -6.69 6.82 -26.38
N ARG A 142 -5.77 6.00 -26.89
CA ARG A 142 -4.34 6.06 -26.58
C ARG A 142 -3.66 7.42 -26.82
N ASN A 143 -4.14 8.17 -27.80
CA ASN A 143 -3.52 9.42 -28.24
C ASN A 143 -4.18 10.67 -27.64
N SER A 144 -5.00 10.49 -26.61
CA SER A 144 -5.92 11.51 -26.10
C SER A 144 -5.72 11.73 -24.61
N PRO A 145 -4.64 12.41 -24.16
CA PRO A 145 -4.50 12.75 -22.75
C PRO A 145 -5.72 13.58 -22.31
N THR A 146 -6.55 13.00 -21.46
CA THR A 146 -7.90 13.49 -21.18
C THR A 146 -8.07 13.81 -19.71
N TYR A 147 -8.47 15.03 -19.40
CA TYR A 147 -9.05 15.41 -18.13
C TYR A 147 -10.55 15.14 -18.18
N PHE A 148 -11.02 14.04 -17.59
CA PHE A 148 -12.42 13.69 -17.50
C PHE A 148 -12.90 13.84 -16.05
N ASN A 149 -13.91 14.66 -15.79
CA ASN A 149 -14.50 14.79 -14.45
C ASN A 149 -16.00 14.50 -14.47
N THR A 150 -16.46 13.75 -13.47
CA THR A 150 -17.89 13.46 -13.24
C THR A 150 -18.36 14.10 -11.95
N GLU A 151 -19.56 14.68 -11.94
CA GLU A 151 -20.18 15.26 -10.73
C GLU A 151 -21.05 14.24 -9.95
N GLY A 152 -21.06 12.96 -10.36
CA GLY A 152 -21.91 11.92 -9.78
C GLY A 152 -21.93 10.62 -10.61
N GLY A 153 -22.92 9.75 -10.35
CA GLY A 153 -23.23 8.60 -11.19
C GLY A 153 -22.61 7.26 -10.80
N SER A 154 -22.57 6.36 -11.78
CA SER A 154 -21.92 5.06 -11.71
C SER A 154 -21.53 4.57 -13.11
N GLY A 155 -20.44 3.81 -13.25
CA GLY A 155 -20.03 3.37 -14.58
C GLY A 155 -18.67 2.71 -14.67
N THR A 156 -18.16 2.62 -15.90
CA THR A 156 -16.82 2.13 -16.24
C THR A 156 -16.09 3.17 -17.08
N VAL A 157 -14.84 3.47 -16.75
CA VAL A 157 -13.94 4.25 -17.61
C VAL A 157 -12.75 3.38 -18.01
N ILE A 158 -12.49 3.33 -19.30
CA ILE A 158 -11.33 2.66 -19.90
C ILE A 158 -10.45 3.74 -20.50
N ALA A 159 -9.27 3.92 -19.93
CA ALA A 159 -8.25 4.84 -20.42
C ALA A 159 -7.16 4.03 -21.13
N GLY A 160 -6.98 4.29 -22.42
CA GLY A 160 -6.02 3.58 -23.27
C GLY A 160 -4.71 4.34 -23.49
N GLY A 161 -4.61 5.58 -23.00
CA GLY A 161 -3.46 6.48 -23.21
C GLY A 161 -2.63 6.69 -21.96
N ALA A 162 -1.69 7.62 -22.06
CA ALA A 162 -0.89 8.09 -20.95
C ALA A 162 -1.26 9.53 -20.59
N GLY A 163 -1.24 9.84 -19.29
CA GLY A 163 -1.46 11.21 -18.82
C GLY A 163 -2.94 11.58 -18.70
N ASP A 164 -3.82 10.59 -18.55
CA ASP A 164 -5.23 10.83 -18.32
C ASP A 164 -5.45 11.29 -16.86
N TYR A 165 -6.30 12.29 -16.66
CA TYR A 165 -6.81 12.66 -15.33
C TYR A 165 -8.30 12.30 -15.28
N VAL A 166 -8.69 11.42 -14.37
CA VAL A 166 -10.07 10.95 -14.26
C VAL A 166 -10.62 11.17 -12.86
N GLY A 167 -11.51 12.15 -12.73
CA GLY A 167 -12.26 12.48 -11.52
C GLY A 167 -13.62 11.76 -11.49
N LEU A 168 -13.79 10.84 -10.53
CA LEU A 168 -14.98 9.99 -10.40
C LEU A 168 -15.72 10.26 -9.09
N GLU A 169 -16.87 10.94 -9.18
CA GLU A 169 -17.78 11.18 -8.06
C GLU A 169 -19.02 10.27 -8.18
N GLY A 170 -19.78 10.07 -7.10
CA GLY A 170 -21.04 9.31 -7.13
C GLY A 170 -21.00 7.99 -6.36
N THR A 171 -21.57 6.92 -6.92
CA THR A 171 -21.86 5.69 -6.18
C THR A 171 -20.92 4.53 -6.48
N THR A 172 -20.80 4.09 -7.74
CA THR A 172 -20.02 2.89 -8.10
C THR A 172 -19.29 3.03 -9.42
N TRP A 173 -17.96 2.94 -9.39
CA TRP A 173 -17.13 3.10 -10.57
C TRP A 173 -16.15 1.95 -10.77
N ASN A 174 -15.97 1.55 -12.02
CA ASN A 174 -14.86 0.73 -12.47
C ASN A 174 -13.90 1.59 -13.31
N PHE A 175 -12.62 1.55 -13.02
CA PHE A 175 -11.61 2.20 -13.84
C PHE A 175 -10.59 1.17 -14.34
N ILE A 176 -10.25 1.25 -15.62
CA ILE A 176 -9.23 0.41 -16.26
C ILE A 176 -8.26 1.35 -16.97
N GLY A 177 -7.07 1.53 -16.39
CA GLY A 177 -5.99 2.35 -16.95
C GLY A 177 -5.21 1.62 -18.03
N SER A 178 -4.37 2.35 -18.77
CA SER A 178 -3.61 1.78 -19.89
C SER A 178 -2.26 1.22 -19.45
N THR A 179 -1.56 0.51 -20.33
CA THR A 179 -0.18 0.05 -20.08
C THR A 179 0.88 1.14 -20.28
N ASP A 180 0.53 2.31 -20.79
CA ASP A 180 1.49 3.36 -21.11
C ASP A 180 1.82 4.24 -19.87
N GLY A 181 1.04 4.11 -18.78
CA GLY A 181 1.24 4.78 -17.49
C GLY A 181 0.94 6.28 -17.52
N GLY A 182 1.18 6.97 -16.42
CA GLY A 182 1.01 8.42 -16.26
C GLY A 182 -0.40 8.86 -15.86
N ASP A 183 -1.30 7.91 -15.61
CA ASP A 183 -2.70 8.23 -15.32
C ASP A 183 -2.88 8.66 -13.86
N THR A 184 -3.73 9.66 -13.65
CA THR A 184 -4.17 10.13 -12.34
C THR A 184 -5.66 9.88 -12.19
N ILE A 185 -6.04 8.97 -11.30
CA ILE A 185 -7.45 8.77 -10.94
C ILE A 185 -7.69 9.40 -9.58
N ASN A 186 -8.71 10.25 -9.48
CA ASN A 186 -9.19 10.78 -8.22
C ASN A 186 -10.64 10.36 -8.04
N THR A 187 -10.96 9.58 -7.01
CA THR A 187 -12.33 9.15 -6.76
C THR A 187 -12.79 9.49 -5.35
N SER A 188 -14.02 9.99 -5.28
CA SER A 188 -14.79 10.18 -4.04
C SER A 188 -16.06 9.30 -4.04
N ALA A 189 -16.15 8.35 -4.98
CA ALA A 189 -17.32 7.50 -5.10
C ALA A 189 -17.44 6.51 -3.94
N ALA A 190 -18.67 6.20 -3.54
CA ALA A 190 -18.92 5.33 -2.39
C ALA A 190 -18.27 3.93 -2.52
N ASN A 191 -18.21 3.38 -3.74
CA ASN A 191 -17.47 2.16 -4.05
C ASN A 191 -16.73 2.32 -5.38
N SER A 192 -15.46 1.91 -5.46
CA SER A 192 -14.71 1.92 -6.72
C SER A 192 -13.84 0.68 -6.88
N ALA A 193 -13.75 0.15 -8.10
CA ALA A 193 -12.77 -0.85 -8.48
C ALA A 193 -11.84 -0.27 -9.55
N ILE A 194 -10.55 -0.14 -9.23
CA ILE A 194 -9.57 0.54 -10.07
C ILE A 194 -8.50 -0.47 -10.42
N SER A 195 -8.22 -0.66 -11.71
CA SER A 195 -7.06 -1.41 -12.19
C SER A 195 -6.18 -0.47 -12.98
N VAL A 196 -4.95 -0.25 -12.50
CA VAL A 196 -3.95 0.58 -13.18
C VAL A 196 -2.83 -0.30 -13.71
N PHE A 197 -2.51 -0.13 -14.99
CA PHE A 197 -1.46 -0.87 -15.67
C PHE A 197 -0.31 0.09 -16.03
N GLY A 198 0.83 -0.47 -16.41
CA GLY A 198 1.89 0.27 -17.08
C GLY A 198 3.10 0.65 -16.24
N SER A 199 4.24 0.78 -16.94
CA SER A 199 5.57 1.04 -16.36
C SER A 199 6.14 2.41 -16.75
N GLY A 200 5.32 3.27 -17.37
CA GLY A 200 5.74 4.59 -17.83
C GLY A 200 6.11 5.49 -16.65
N THR A 201 7.14 6.32 -16.79
CA THR A 201 7.37 7.46 -15.89
C THR A 201 6.47 8.59 -16.35
N ASN A 202 5.72 9.21 -15.45
CA ASN A 202 4.85 10.32 -15.79
C ASN A 202 5.69 11.55 -16.20
N THR A 203 5.95 11.70 -17.51
CA THR A 203 6.39 12.96 -18.10
C THR A 203 5.15 13.82 -18.33
N SER A 204 4.53 14.30 -17.25
CA SER A 204 3.51 15.34 -17.40
C SER A 204 4.15 16.49 -18.20
N GLY A 205 3.40 17.08 -19.15
CA GLY A 205 3.82 18.28 -19.86
C GLY A 205 4.02 19.51 -18.95
N PHE A 206 4.05 19.33 -17.63
CA PHE A 206 4.15 20.35 -16.59
C PHE A 206 5.49 20.32 -15.80
N GLY A 207 6.46 19.51 -16.22
CA GLY A 207 7.83 19.57 -15.71
C GLY A 207 8.39 18.21 -15.31
N SER A 208 9.67 18.00 -15.63
CA SER A 208 10.44 16.79 -15.33
C SER A 208 10.66 16.63 -13.82
N GLN A 209 9.68 16.07 -13.10
CA GLN A 209 9.90 15.49 -11.78
C GLN A 209 9.66 13.99 -11.88
N ASN A 210 10.42 13.18 -11.11
CA ASN A 210 10.26 11.72 -11.03
C ASN A 210 8.92 11.37 -10.37
N LEU A 211 7.84 11.51 -11.12
CA LEU A 211 6.50 11.24 -10.68
C LEU A 211 6.21 9.72 -10.74
N PRO A 212 5.26 9.24 -9.92
CA PRO A 212 4.81 7.85 -9.96
C PRO A 212 4.36 7.43 -11.37
N SER A 213 4.39 6.12 -11.65
CA SER A 213 3.84 5.58 -12.89
C SER A 213 2.36 5.86 -12.98
N ASN A 214 1.57 5.50 -11.97
CA ASN A 214 0.18 5.90 -11.86
C ASN A 214 -0.08 6.53 -10.50
N VAL A 215 -1.08 7.42 -10.40
CA VAL A 215 -1.53 8.01 -9.14
C VAL A 215 -3.00 7.71 -8.94
N VAL A 216 -3.34 7.02 -7.86
CA VAL A 216 -4.72 6.77 -7.46
C VAL A 216 -4.98 7.50 -6.15
N GLY A 217 -5.70 8.62 -6.22
CA GLY A 217 -6.21 9.35 -5.07
C GLY A 217 -7.61 8.87 -4.70
N ILE A 218 -7.79 8.47 -3.46
CA ILE A 218 -9.07 7.98 -2.92
C ILE A 218 -9.45 8.91 -1.78
N VAL A 219 -10.53 9.67 -1.95
CA VAL A 219 -10.97 10.65 -0.94
C VAL A 219 -11.95 10.01 0.04
N GLU A 220 -12.90 9.22 -0.46
CA GLU A 220 -13.92 8.55 0.34
C GLU A 220 -14.30 7.20 -0.27
N GLY A 221 -15.03 6.38 0.49
CA GLY A 221 -15.63 5.14 0.01
C GLY A 221 -14.79 3.88 0.17
N ASN A 222 -15.38 2.75 -0.20
CA ASN A 222 -14.72 1.45 -0.23
C ASN A 222 -14.09 1.22 -1.59
N VAL A 223 -12.76 1.21 -1.67
CA VAL A 223 -12.07 1.14 -2.96
C VAL A 223 -11.18 -0.09 -3.04
N SER A 224 -11.31 -0.83 -4.12
CA SER A 224 -10.40 -1.91 -4.50
C SER A 224 -9.46 -1.40 -5.60
N VAL A 225 -8.14 -1.50 -5.40
CA VAL A 225 -7.13 -1.10 -6.39
C VAL A 225 -6.25 -2.30 -6.72
N ASN A 226 -6.08 -2.60 -8.00
CA ASN A 226 -5.05 -3.51 -8.50
C ASN A 226 -3.95 -2.68 -9.19
N ALA A 227 -2.76 -2.68 -8.59
CA ALA A 227 -1.59 -1.94 -9.06
C ALA A 227 -0.58 -2.89 -9.72
N TYR A 228 -0.51 -2.85 -11.06
CA TYR A 228 0.39 -3.68 -11.85
C TYR A 228 1.65 -2.93 -12.30
N GLY A 229 1.77 -1.63 -12.03
CA GLY A 229 2.87 -0.79 -12.49
C GLY A 229 4.16 -0.94 -11.69
N THR A 230 5.25 -0.33 -12.15
CA THR A 230 6.58 -0.47 -11.54
C THR A 230 6.93 0.61 -10.52
N ASN A 231 6.07 1.61 -10.32
CA ASN A 231 6.23 2.68 -9.34
C ASN A 231 4.90 3.42 -9.12
N ASP A 232 3.83 2.68 -8.86
CA ASP A 232 2.51 3.29 -8.65
C ASP A 232 2.46 4.03 -7.31
N LEU A 233 1.58 5.03 -7.19
CA LEU A 233 1.22 5.67 -5.94
C LEU A 233 -0.28 5.49 -5.72
N VAL A 234 -0.65 4.87 -4.60
CA VAL A 234 -2.05 4.78 -4.15
C VAL A 234 -2.16 5.55 -2.85
N ALA A 235 -2.98 6.59 -2.80
CA ALA A 235 -3.16 7.46 -1.65
C ALA A 235 -4.61 7.46 -1.19
N PHE A 236 -4.84 7.01 0.04
CA PHE A 236 -6.11 7.13 0.75
C PHE A 236 -6.10 8.43 1.57
N ASN A 237 -6.93 9.39 1.21
CA ASN A 237 -6.94 10.74 1.79
C ASN A 237 -8.25 11.00 2.54
N ASN A 238 -8.20 11.02 3.87
CA ASN A 238 -9.24 11.50 4.79
C ASN A 238 -10.58 10.74 4.76
N GLY A 239 -10.61 9.53 4.19
CA GLY A 239 -11.82 8.73 4.09
C GLY A 239 -12.14 7.95 5.37
N THR A 240 -13.43 7.79 5.67
CA THR A 240 -13.94 6.82 6.67
C THR A 240 -14.12 5.40 6.09
N GLY A 241 -13.89 5.23 4.78
CA GLY A 241 -14.07 3.97 4.06
C GLY A 241 -12.91 2.99 4.24
N SER A 242 -13.14 1.74 3.82
CA SER A 242 -12.12 0.70 3.78
C SER A 242 -11.53 0.54 2.38
N GLY A 243 -10.21 0.69 2.26
CA GLY A 243 -9.46 0.39 1.05
C GLY A 243 -8.97 -1.06 1.00
N TYR A 244 -8.90 -1.65 -0.18
CA TYR A 244 -8.19 -2.90 -0.45
C TYR A 244 -7.28 -2.70 -1.65
N VAL A 245 -5.96 -2.83 -1.49
CA VAL A 245 -4.99 -2.71 -2.58
C VAL A 245 -4.29 -4.04 -2.78
N THR A 246 -4.35 -4.59 -4.00
CA THR A 246 -3.44 -5.64 -4.43
C THR A 246 -2.34 -5.03 -5.30
N VAL A 247 -1.09 -5.30 -4.97
CA VAL A 247 0.08 -4.84 -5.73
C VAL A 247 0.77 -6.03 -6.36
N ASP A 248 0.67 -6.16 -7.69
CA ASP A 248 1.38 -7.17 -8.49
C ASP A 248 2.72 -6.64 -9.02
N GLY A 249 2.88 -5.31 -9.09
CA GLY A 249 4.12 -4.63 -9.48
C GLY A 249 4.88 -4.04 -8.30
N SER A 250 5.27 -2.77 -8.37
CA SER A 250 5.81 -2.00 -7.24
C SER A 250 4.95 -0.77 -7.00
N ALA A 251 4.67 -0.45 -5.74
CA ALA A 251 3.84 0.68 -5.37
C ALA A 251 4.26 1.33 -4.07
N ASN A 252 4.03 2.64 -3.97
CA ASN A 252 4.00 3.38 -2.73
C ASN A 252 2.54 3.55 -2.33
N ILE A 253 2.21 3.16 -1.11
CA ILE A 253 0.86 3.26 -0.56
C ILE A 253 0.90 4.30 0.55
N LEU A 254 0.08 5.32 0.46
CA LEU A 254 -0.08 6.34 1.50
C LEU A 254 -1.47 6.21 2.12
N VAL A 255 -1.54 6.00 3.42
CA VAL A 255 -2.80 5.88 4.16
C VAL A 255 -2.92 7.08 5.10
N ASN A 256 -3.74 8.06 4.72
CA ASN A 256 -4.07 9.23 5.51
C ASN A 256 -5.50 9.14 6.04
N GLY A 257 -5.70 8.36 7.12
CA GLY A 257 -7.02 8.08 7.70
C GLY A 257 -7.63 6.75 7.25
N GLY A 258 -8.75 6.38 7.87
CA GLY A 258 -9.54 5.20 7.50
C GLY A 258 -8.90 3.84 7.81
N PHE A 259 -9.33 2.80 7.08
CA PHE A 259 -8.78 1.45 7.13
C PHE A 259 -8.30 1.04 5.73
N ALA A 260 -7.12 0.48 5.60
CA ALA A 260 -6.61 -0.05 4.34
C ALA A 260 -6.04 -1.46 4.53
N THR A 261 -6.49 -2.41 3.70
CA THR A 261 -5.80 -3.68 3.51
C THR A 261 -4.88 -3.55 2.30
N VAL A 262 -3.63 -3.97 2.43
CA VAL A 262 -2.63 -3.96 1.36
C VAL A 262 -2.07 -5.38 1.21
N ASP A 263 -2.22 -5.95 0.03
CA ASP A 263 -1.73 -7.28 -0.35
C ASP A 263 -0.62 -7.14 -1.40
N ALA A 264 0.63 -7.34 -0.98
CA ALA A 264 1.76 -7.43 -1.90
C ALA A 264 1.78 -8.83 -2.54
N ALA A 265 1.27 -8.93 -3.77
CA ALA A 265 0.98 -10.19 -4.44
C ALA A 265 2.25 -11.00 -4.77
N PRO A 266 2.13 -12.31 -5.10
CA PRO A 266 3.27 -13.10 -5.52
C PRO A 266 4.00 -12.51 -6.73
N GLY A 267 5.33 -12.40 -6.65
CA GLY A 267 6.15 -11.82 -7.72
C GLY A 267 6.16 -10.29 -7.77
N SER A 268 5.41 -9.62 -6.89
CA SER A 268 5.50 -8.17 -6.74
C SER A 268 6.91 -7.70 -6.40
N GLY A 269 7.21 -6.50 -6.87
CA GLY A 269 8.44 -5.77 -6.59
C GLY A 269 8.42 -5.16 -5.19
N SER A 270 8.79 -3.88 -5.12
CA SER A 270 8.88 -3.14 -3.86
C SER A 270 7.55 -2.44 -3.56
N VAL A 271 6.99 -2.75 -2.40
CA VAL A 271 5.80 -2.15 -1.82
C VAL A 271 6.22 -1.40 -0.56
N ASN A 272 5.99 -0.09 -0.57
CA ASN A 272 6.24 0.76 0.59
C ASN A 272 4.91 1.36 1.05
N ALA A 273 4.39 0.88 2.18
CA ALA A 273 3.17 1.39 2.77
C ALA A 273 3.47 2.34 3.94
N PHE A 274 2.80 3.49 3.94
CA PHE A 274 3.06 4.56 4.90
C PHE A 274 1.78 5.08 5.52
N PHE A 275 1.86 5.45 6.80
CA PHE A 275 0.84 6.24 7.47
C PHE A 275 1.12 7.72 7.29
N ALA A 276 0.06 8.51 7.10
CA ALA A 276 0.13 9.96 7.17
C ALA A 276 -0.44 10.49 8.51
N HIS A 277 -0.42 11.81 8.67
CA HIS A 277 -0.59 12.50 9.94
C HIS A 277 -1.93 12.19 10.65
N ASP A 278 -3.00 11.92 9.90
CA ASP A 278 -4.35 11.81 10.46
C ASP A 278 -4.67 10.44 11.09
N GLY A 279 -3.68 9.54 11.15
CA GLY A 279 -3.82 8.18 11.67
C GLY A 279 -4.51 7.23 10.69
N GLY A 280 -5.10 6.14 11.20
CA GLY A 280 -5.73 5.09 10.39
C GLY A 280 -5.27 3.69 10.77
N THR A 281 -5.81 2.66 10.12
CA THR A 281 -5.37 1.28 10.32
C THR A 281 -4.91 0.66 9.01
N ILE A 282 -3.74 0.02 9.02
CA ILE A 282 -3.25 -0.79 7.90
C ILE A 282 -3.29 -2.26 8.30
N ASP A 283 -3.85 -3.10 7.43
CA ASP A 283 -3.65 -4.55 7.43
C ASP A 283 -2.79 -4.93 6.22
N PHE A 284 -1.51 -5.23 6.46
CA PHE A 284 -0.52 -5.47 5.41
C PHE A 284 -0.19 -6.96 5.30
N ILE A 285 -0.34 -7.52 4.11
CA ILE A 285 -0.07 -8.93 3.81
C ILE A 285 1.02 -8.98 2.74
N ASN A 286 2.17 -9.54 3.08
CA ASN A 286 3.25 -9.77 2.14
C ASN A 286 3.19 -11.20 1.61
N ASN A 287 2.50 -11.40 0.49
CA ASN A 287 2.49 -12.65 -0.26
C ASN A 287 3.63 -12.74 -1.28
N SER A 288 4.53 -11.74 -1.31
CA SER A 288 5.61 -11.67 -2.27
C SER A 288 6.90 -12.36 -1.79
N GLY A 289 7.80 -12.60 -2.73
CA GLY A 289 9.15 -13.11 -2.43
C GLY A 289 10.14 -12.01 -2.02
N GLY A 290 9.74 -10.73 -2.16
CA GLY A 290 10.58 -9.57 -1.89
C GLY A 290 10.43 -9.02 -0.48
N ALA A 291 11.46 -8.31 -0.01
CA ALA A 291 11.40 -7.55 1.23
C ALA A 291 10.51 -6.31 1.02
N GLN A 292 9.63 -6.03 1.99
CA GLN A 292 8.65 -4.93 1.92
C GLN A 292 8.81 -3.94 3.06
N THR A 293 8.25 -2.75 2.91
CA THR A 293 8.30 -1.69 3.92
C THR A 293 6.90 -1.30 4.37
N VAL A 294 6.67 -1.28 5.68
CA VAL A 294 5.55 -0.59 6.32
C VAL A 294 6.14 0.40 7.32
N SER A 295 5.77 1.68 7.24
CA SER A 295 6.27 2.70 8.16
C SER A 295 5.16 3.60 8.72
N GLY A 296 4.99 3.54 10.04
CA GLY A 296 4.13 4.41 10.84
C GLY A 296 4.62 5.83 11.08
N ASP A 297 5.89 6.13 10.78
CA ASP A 297 6.50 7.44 11.09
C ASP A 297 6.94 8.15 9.80
N ILE A 298 6.03 8.90 9.20
CA ILE A 298 6.39 10.00 8.32
C ILE A 298 6.26 11.30 9.12
N GLN A 299 7.41 11.87 9.51
CA GLN A 299 7.54 13.26 9.94
C GLN A 299 6.64 13.66 11.13
N GLY A 300 6.65 12.87 12.22
CA GLY A 300 5.93 13.23 13.43
C GLY A 300 4.41 13.04 13.34
N ALA A 301 3.96 12.20 12.41
CA ALA A 301 2.58 11.69 12.38
C ALA A 301 2.24 11.02 13.72
N ILE A 302 1.08 11.37 14.29
CA ILE A 302 0.73 11.09 15.69
C ILE A 302 -0.29 9.95 15.84
N GLY A 303 -0.55 9.16 14.79
CA GLY A 303 -1.74 8.31 14.75
C GLY A 303 -1.57 6.95 14.07
N GLY A 304 -2.51 6.05 14.42
CA GLY A 304 -2.77 4.82 13.68
C GLY A 304 -2.26 3.52 14.29
N SER A 305 -2.64 2.41 13.67
CA SER A 305 -2.24 1.04 14.03
C SER A 305 -1.96 0.19 12.79
N ALA A 306 -1.05 -0.77 12.91
CA ALA A 306 -0.68 -1.69 11.87
C ALA A 306 -0.88 -3.14 12.33
N THR A 307 -1.53 -3.93 11.50
CA THR A 307 -1.41 -5.39 11.48
C THR A 307 -0.57 -5.76 10.27
N VAL A 308 0.51 -6.52 10.46
CA VAL A 308 1.43 -6.87 9.39
C VAL A 308 1.70 -8.37 9.43
N PHE A 309 1.53 -9.02 8.28
CA PHE A 309 1.95 -10.39 8.00
C PHE A 309 3.05 -10.36 6.95
N GLY A 310 4.30 -10.40 7.40
CA GLY A 310 5.50 -10.44 6.60
C GLY A 310 5.65 -11.75 5.81
N GLY A 311 6.27 -11.64 4.64
CA GLY A 311 6.40 -12.69 3.65
C GLY A 311 7.77 -13.35 3.67
N ALA A 312 8.03 -14.17 2.64
CA ALA A 312 9.26 -14.92 2.54
C ALA A 312 10.51 -14.03 2.37
N GLY A 313 10.34 -12.84 1.80
CA GLY A 313 11.42 -11.86 1.62
C GLY A 313 11.78 -11.06 2.87
N GLY A 314 10.99 -11.14 3.94
CA GLY A 314 11.19 -10.31 5.13
C GLY A 314 10.77 -8.86 4.92
N GLY A 315 11.39 -7.93 5.64
CA GLY A 315 11.07 -6.50 5.49
C GLY A 315 11.39 -5.61 6.69
N TYR A 316 11.01 -4.35 6.55
CA TYR A 316 11.01 -3.36 7.62
C TYR A 316 9.57 -3.00 7.94
N TYR A 317 9.13 -3.23 9.18
CA TYR A 317 7.76 -3.01 9.61
C TYR A 317 7.74 -2.20 10.88
N GLN A 318 7.28 -0.95 10.79
CA GLN A 318 7.07 -0.06 11.92
C GLN A 318 5.58 0.21 12.06
N GLY A 319 5.04 -0.11 13.25
CA GLY A 319 3.67 0.17 13.61
C GLY A 319 3.36 1.66 13.74
N GLY A 320 2.08 2.01 13.82
CA GLY A 320 1.64 3.38 14.09
C GLY A 320 1.76 3.74 15.57
N VAL A 321 2.00 5.02 15.88
CA VAL A 321 2.20 5.50 17.26
C VAL A 321 0.89 5.66 18.06
N GLY A 322 -0.27 5.64 17.38
CA GLY A 322 -1.57 5.98 17.99
C GLY A 322 -2.41 4.79 18.48
N GLY A 323 -1.98 3.56 18.27
CA GLY A 323 -2.79 2.37 18.53
C GLY A 323 -2.00 1.13 18.91
N ASN A 324 -2.69 -0.02 18.87
CA ASN A 324 -2.07 -1.32 19.11
C ASN A 324 -1.56 -1.90 17.79
N ASN A 325 -0.36 -2.46 17.79
CA ASN A 325 0.24 -3.02 16.58
C ASN A 325 0.48 -4.51 16.71
N SER A 326 0.32 -5.25 15.61
CA SER A 326 0.65 -6.67 15.51
C SER A 326 1.53 -6.87 14.29
N LEU A 327 2.83 -7.06 14.53
CA LEU A 327 3.86 -7.17 13.50
C LEU A 327 4.40 -8.60 13.49
N VAL A 328 3.98 -9.40 12.52
CA VAL A 328 4.43 -10.78 12.36
C VAL A 328 5.31 -10.86 11.13
N GLY A 329 6.60 -11.13 11.30
CA GLY A 329 7.51 -11.42 10.19
C GLY A 329 7.24 -12.77 9.53
N GLY A 330 7.79 -12.97 8.34
CA GLY A 330 7.71 -14.24 7.61
C GLY A 330 8.97 -15.10 7.77
N SER A 331 9.37 -15.78 6.69
CA SER A 331 10.60 -16.59 6.66
C SER A 331 11.85 -15.81 6.26
N GLY A 332 11.73 -14.54 5.90
CA GLY A 332 12.85 -13.64 5.65
C GLY A 332 13.23 -12.84 6.90
N ALA A 333 14.43 -12.26 6.92
CA ALA A 333 14.89 -11.40 8.01
C ALA A 333 14.00 -10.15 8.14
N VAL A 334 13.69 -9.76 9.38
CA VAL A 334 12.82 -8.62 9.65
C VAL A 334 13.42 -7.62 10.62
N THR A 335 13.07 -6.35 10.40
CA THR A 335 13.12 -5.31 11.42
C THR A 335 11.69 -4.96 11.79
N LEU A 336 11.31 -5.18 13.06
CA LEU A 336 10.01 -4.88 13.62
C LEU A 336 10.16 -3.73 14.62
N ILE A 337 9.28 -2.73 14.53
CA ILE A 337 9.25 -1.61 15.47
C ILE A 337 7.80 -1.43 15.94
N GLY A 338 7.49 -1.95 17.12
CA GLY A 338 6.15 -1.93 17.71
C GLY A 338 5.85 -0.61 18.41
N ALA A 339 5.80 0.49 17.66
CA ALA A 339 5.41 1.79 18.17
C ALA A 339 4.03 1.79 18.89
N GLY A 340 3.69 2.82 19.66
CA GLY A 340 2.35 2.98 20.26
C GLY A 340 2.18 2.36 21.66
N SER A 341 0.96 1.96 22.02
CA SER A 341 0.60 1.66 23.43
C SER A 341 0.61 0.18 23.79
N SER A 342 0.37 -0.73 22.84
CA SER A 342 0.55 -2.17 23.08
C SER A 342 0.88 -2.88 21.78
N THR A 343 1.99 -3.62 21.77
CA THR A 343 2.47 -4.22 20.53
C THR A 343 2.86 -5.68 20.68
N TYR A 344 2.61 -6.42 19.61
CA TYR A 344 3.00 -7.80 19.44
C TYR A 344 3.95 -7.88 18.25
N GLU A 345 5.17 -8.32 18.48
CA GLU A 345 6.22 -8.45 17.47
C GLU A 345 6.68 -9.91 17.44
N LEU A 346 6.64 -10.55 16.27
CA LEU A 346 7.03 -11.94 16.08
C LEU A 346 7.95 -12.07 14.87
N ALA A 347 9.23 -12.35 15.07
CA ALA A 347 10.10 -12.85 14.01
C ALA A 347 9.89 -14.37 13.85
N ALA A 348 9.04 -14.77 12.89
CA ALA A 348 8.54 -16.13 12.79
C ALA A 348 9.61 -17.20 12.47
N SER A 349 10.21 -17.18 11.28
CA SER A 349 11.12 -18.27 10.87
C SER A 349 12.18 -17.83 9.87
N SER A 350 12.95 -16.80 10.23
CA SER A 350 14.05 -16.28 9.43
C SER A 350 15.32 -17.11 9.57
N VAL A 351 15.34 -18.24 8.86
CA VAL A 351 16.47 -19.17 8.90
C VAL A 351 17.73 -18.50 8.36
N GLY A 352 18.74 -18.35 9.21
CA GLY A 352 20.05 -17.79 8.84
C GLY A 352 20.10 -16.26 8.70
N GLY A 353 18.97 -15.56 8.87
CA GLY A 353 18.89 -14.10 8.91
C GLY A 353 18.99 -13.54 10.34
N GLY A 354 19.46 -12.31 10.47
CA GLY A 354 19.37 -11.55 11.72
C GLY A 354 18.07 -10.76 11.78
N ASN A 355 17.33 -10.85 12.88
CA ASN A 355 16.14 -10.03 13.11
C ASN A 355 16.43 -8.94 14.14
N ALA A 356 15.70 -7.84 14.02
CA ALA A 356 15.71 -6.77 15.02
C ALA A 356 14.27 -6.43 15.41
N LEU A 357 13.98 -6.43 16.70
CA LEU A 357 12.68 -6.16 17.29
C LEU A 357 12.85 -5.01 18.29
N PHE A 358 12.12 -3.93 18.10
CA PHE A 358 12.25 -2.69 18.85
C PHE A 358 10.91 -2.26 19.44
N ALA A 359 10.82 -2.27 20.77
CA ALA A 359 9.68 -1.72 21.46
C ALA A 359 9.81 -0.18 21.51
N ASP A 360 9.15 0.52 20.59
CA ASP A 360 9.04 1.98 20.58
C ASP A 360 7.74 2.47 21.25
N SER A 361 7.44 1.90 22.42
CA SER A 361 6.22 2.21 23.15
C SER A 361 6.48 3.30 24.19
N ALA A 362 5.76 4.42 24.11
CA ALA A 362 5.77 5.48 25.13
C ALA A 362 5.01 5.02 26.40
N GLY A 363 5.55 4.04 27.12
CA GLY A 363 4.99 3.48 28.35
C GLY A 363 3.99 2.32 28.16
N GLY A 364 3.91 1.76 26.95
CA GLY A 364 3.05 0.63 26.60
C GLY A 364 3.54 -0.74 27.07
N SER A 365 2.79 -1.80 26.73
CA SER A 365 3.23 -3.19 26.91
C SER A 365 3.60 -3.82 25.57
N THR A 366 4.82 -4.34 25.46
CA THR A 366 5.33 -4.89 24.20
C THR A 366 5.76 -6.34 24.37
N THR A 367 5.25 -7.22 23.50
CA THR A 367 5.66 -8.63 23.43
C THR A 367 6.54 -8.82 22.20
N MET A 368 7.78 -9.25 22.39
CA MET A 368 8.73 -9.54 21.31
C MET A 368 9.11 -11.02 21.32
N ILE A 369 8.96 -11.69 20.18
CA ILE A 369 9.22 -13.12 20.06
C ILE A 369 10.14 -13.41 18.88
N GLY A 370 11.29 -14.01 19.15
CA GLY A 370 12.10 -14.72 18.14
C GLY A 370 11.67 -16.19 18.09
N ALA A 371 10.93 -16.61 17.07
CA ALA A 371 10.38 -17.97 17.04
C ALA A 371 11.41 -19.03 16.63
N VAL A 372 10.98 -20.30 16.70
CA VAL A 372 11.81 -21.46 16.36
C VAL A 372 12.26 -21.36 14.89
N GLY A 373 13.56 -21.55 14.67
CA GLY A 373 14.15 -21.48 13.33
C GLY A 373 14.60 -20.07 12.92
N SER A 374 14.35 -19.05 13.74
CA SER A 374 15.02 -17.75 13.57
C SER A 374 16.52 -17.87 13.85
N GLY A 375 17.34 -17.05 13.17
CA GLY A 375 18.76 -16.92 13.43
C GLY A 375 19.06 -16.01 14.64
N ASN A 376 20.02 -15.10 14.45
CA ASN A 376 20.36 -14.12 15.47
C ASN A 376 19.17 -13.17 15.68
N ASN A 377 18.88 -12.82 16.92
CA ASN A 377 17.83 -11.85 17.23
C ASN A 377 18.39 -10.73 18.09
N LEU A 378 18.06 -9.51 17.72
CA LEU A 378 18.24 -8.31 18.52
C LEU A 378 16.88 -7.88 19.05
N PHE A 379 16.77 -7.77 20.36
CA PHE A 379 15.61 -7.20 21.04
C PHE A 379 16.05 -5.93 21.74
N ALA A 380 15.33 -4.83 21.56
CA ALA A 380 15.62 -3.59 22.25
C ALA A 380 14.32 -2.98 22.80
N GLY A 381 14.32 -2.80 24.11
CA GLY A 381 13.25 -2.16 24.86
C GLY A 381 13.48 -0.67 25.07
N SER A 382 12.39 0.10 25.10
CA SER A 382 12.42 1.50 25.58
C SER A 382 11.87 1.60 27.00
N THR A 383 10.62 2.05 27.15
CA THR A 383 9.93 2.21 28.43
C THR A 383 8.65 1.36 28.45
N GLY A 384 8.24 0.92 29.64
CA GLY A 384 7.01 0.14 29.82
C GLY A 384 7.29 -1.32 30.16
N SER A 385 6.27 -2.18 30.04
CA SER A 385 6.41 -3.61 30.38
C SER A 385 6.79 -4.41 29.14
N LEU A 386 7.87 -5.19 29.22
CA LEU A 386 8.32 -6.02 28.10
C LEU A 386 8.17 -7.50 28.40
N VAL A 387 7.69 -8.25 27.42
CA VAL A 387 7.74 -9.71 27.42
C VAL A 387 8.55 -10.14 26.21
N VAL A 388 9.77 -10.61 26.45
CA VAL A 388 10.71 -10.99 25.39
C VAL A 388 11.01 -12.48 25.50
N SER A 389 10.85 -13.21 24.41
CA SER A 389 11.21 -14.62 24.35
C SER A 389 11.88 -14.96 23.03
N THR A 390 12.87 -15.84 23.08
CA THR A 390 13.49 -16.35 21.86
C THR A 390 13.72 -17.85 21.91
N ARG A 391 13.54 -18.47 20.74
CA ARG A 391 13.91 -19.85 20.43
C ARG A 391 14.77 -19.88 19.15
N GLY A 392 15.46 -18.77 18.86
CA GLY A 392 16.40 -18.66 17.75
C GLY A 392 17.75 -19.34 18.05
N ALA A 393 18.50 -19.64 17.01
CA ALA A 393 19.88 -20.14 17.11
C ALA A 393 20.89 -18.98 17.02
N GLY A 394 22.14 -19.19 17.44
CA GLY A 394 23.17 -18.14 17.41
C GLY A 394 22.95 -17.07 18.49
N THR A 395 23.38 -15.83 18.22
CA THR A 395 23.39 -14.77 19.22
C THR A 395 22.00 -14.15 19.42
N GLN A 396 21.57 -14.10 20.67
CA GLN A 396 20.30 -13.52 21.11
C GLN A 396 20.62 -12.34 22.03
N SER A 397 20.48 -11.11 21.52
CA SER A 397 20.86 -9.90 22.26
C SER A 397 19.62 -9.20 22.79
N PHE A 398 19.57 -8.97 24.09
CA PHE A 398 18.48 -8.30 24.79
C PHE A 398 18.99 -6.97 25.35
N PHE A 399 18.58 -5.86 24.76
CA PHE A 399 18.83 -4.53 25.29
C PHE A 399 17.62 -4.13 26.12
N VAL A 400 17.82 -4.13 27.44
CA VAL A 400 16.78 -3.86 28.42
C VAL A 400 16.68 -2.35 28.65
N GLY A 401 15.44 -1.86 28.67
CA GLY A 401 15.12 -0.45 28.83
C GLY A 401 15.54 0.14 30.19
N ALA A 402 15.43 1.46 30.32
CA ALA A 402 15.82 2.19 31.52
C ALA A 402 14.79 2.08 32.67
N SER A 403 13.53 1.70 32.37
CA SER A 403 12.47 1.57 33.37
C SER A 403 11.38 0.60 32.93
N GLY A 404 10.81 -0.12 33.89
CA GLY A 404 9.75 -1.09 33.63
C GLY A 404 9.86 -2.35 34.48
N GLN A 405 9.08 -3.35 34.08
CA GLN A 405 9.28 -4.73 34.50
C GLN A 405 9.42 -5.56 33.23
N GLU A 406 10.57 -6.21 33.09
CA GLU A 406 10.85 -7.03 31.92
C GLU A 406 10.82 -8.53 32.25
N ASN A 407 10.12 -9.29 31.42
CA ASN A 407 10.14 -10.75 31.45
C ASN A 407 10.90 -11.27 30.22
N LEU A 408 12.14 -11.70 30.43
CA LEU A 408 13.08 -12.14 29.41
C LEU A 408 13.24 -13.67 29.46
N THR A 409 13.11 -14.32 28.31
CA THR A 409 13.27 -15.77 28.17
C THR A 409 14.32 -16.06 27.10
N GLY A 410 15.48 -16.54 27.53
CA GLY A 410 16.58 -16.94 26.65
C GLY A 410 16.26 -18.18 25.82
N SER A 411 16.96 -18.30 24.69
CA SER A 411 16.93 -19.50 23.86
C SER A 411 17.74 -20.62 24.49
N THR A 412 17.18 -21.83 24.41
CA THR A 412 17.83 -23.09 24.81
C THR A 412 18.26 -23.93 23.60
N VAL A 413 18.12 -23.38 22.38
CA VAL A 413 18.53 -24.07 21.15
C VAL A 413 20.05 -24.26 21.15
N SER A 414 20.50 -25.44 20.70
CA SER A 414 21.94 -25.74 20.61
C SER A 414 22.68 -24.68 19.79
N GLY A 415 23.76 -24.14 20.35
CA GLY A 415 24.55 -23.07 19.73
C GLY A 415 23.96 -21.67 19.89
N ALA A 416 22.87 -21.52 20.65
CA ALA A 416 22.41 -20.20 21.07
C ALA A 416 23.32 -19.63 22.17
N GLN A 417 23.52 -18.31 22.14
CA GLN A 417 24.15 -17.54 23.20
C GLN A 417 23.25 -16.36 23.51
N ASN A 418 22.79 -16.26 24.76
CA ASN A 418 21.95 -15.14 25.19
C ASN A 418 22.80 -14.05 25.86
N ASN A 419 22.70 -12.82 25.37
CA ASN A 419 23.42 -11.65 25.87
C ASN A 419 22.40 -10.64 26.38
N TYR A 420 22.41 -10.37 27.68
CA TYR A 420 21.50 -9.43 28.32
C TYR A 420 22.25 -8.15 28.67
N TYR A 421 21.84 -7.02 28.10
CA TYR A 421 22.45 -5.71 28.29
C TYR A 421 21.52 -4.82 29.09
N PHE A 422 21.90 -4.55 30.34
CA PHE A 422 21.24 -3.57 31.21
C PHE A 422 21.97 -2.25 31.07
N LEU A 423 21.43 -1.37 30.23
CA LEU A 423 21.97 -0.05 29.90
C LEU A 423 21.20 1.07 30.63
N GLN A 424 20.91 0.86 31.91
CA GLN A 424 20.06 1.75 32.69
C GLN A 424 20.76 3.08 33.03
N ASP A 425 19.99 4.17 33.02
CA ASP A 425 20.37 5.39 33.70
C ASP A 425 20.03 5.30 35.20
N SER A 426 20.42 6.30 35.99
CA SER A 426 20.26 6.29 37.45
C SER A 426 18.81 6.40 37.96
N THR A 427 17.80 6.30 37.09
CA THR A 427 16.38 6.49 37.44
C THR A 427 15.55 5.20 37.54
N GLY A 428 16.14 4.03 37.24
CA GLY A 428 15.46 2.74 37.23
C GLY A 428 15.05 2.23 38.62
N SER A 429 13.86 1.62 38.74
CA SER A 429 13.41 0.89 39.95
C SER A 429 12.69 -0.41 39.60
N GLY A 430 13.15 -1.07 38.53
CA GLY A 430 12.47 -2.21 37.90
C GLY A 430 12.60 -3.54 38.65
N SER A 431 11.77 -4.51 38.27
CA SER A 431 11.94 -5.90 38.72
C SER A 431 11.85 -6.86 37.55
N ASP A 432 13.03 -7.22 37.06
CA ASP A 432 13.21 -7.96 35.83
C ASP A 432 13.41 -9.43 36.12
N ILE A 433 12.92 -10.26 35.20
CA ILE A 433 12.94 -11.71 35.31
C ILE A 433 13.65 -12.24 34.07
N ILE A 434 14.69 -13.04 34.29
CA ILE A 434 15.38 -13.79 33.24
C ILE A 434 15.17 -15.27 33.50
N THR A 435 14.61 -15.96 32.50
CA THR A 435 14.44 -17.41 32.49
C THR A 435 15.30 -18.03 31.39
N ASN A 436 15.66 -19.31 31.57
CA ASN A 436 16.59 -20.05 30.71
C ASN A 436 17.99 -19.45 30.61
N PHE A 437 18.45 -18.75 31.64
CA PHE A 437 19.83 -18.28 31.70
C PHE A 437 20.78 -19.46 31.91
N ASN A 438 21.74 -19.66 31.00
CA ASN A 438 22.78 -20.67 31.11
C ASN A 438 24.14 -20.02 31.38
N ILE A 439 24.62 -20.14 32.61
CA ILE A 439 25.89 -19.55 33.06
C ILE A 439 27.13 -20.01 32.29
N ALA A 440 27.06 -21.12 31.54
CA ALA A 440 28.18 -21.59 30.74
C ALA A 440 28.31 -20.88 29.37
N THR A 441 27.23 -20.26 28.88
CA THR A 441 27.16 -19.75 27.50
C THR A 441 26.61 -18.33 27.39
N ASP A 442 25.74 -17.94 28.32
CA ASP A 442 25.05 -16.66 28.31
C ASP A 442 25.88 -15.59 29.03
N ASN A 443 25.55 -14.33 28.80
CA ASN A 443 26.25 -13.21 29.40
C ASN A 443 25.24 -12.20 29.96
N LEU A 444 25.48 -11.70 31.16
CA LEU A 444 24.76 -10.57 31.75
C LEU A 444 25.68 -9.35 31.83
N PHE A 445 25.47 -8.36 30.97
CA PHE A 445 26.20 -7.11 30.95
C PHE A 445 25.43 -6.02 31.72
N ILE A 446 26.07 -5.45 32.73
CA ILE A 446 25.57 -4.29 33.46
C ILE A 446 26.54 -3.15 33.20
N ASN A 447 26.05 -2.05 32.62
CA ASN A 447 26.90 -0.92 32.25
C ASN A 447 26.96 0.12 33.39
N PRO A 448 28.11 0.32 34.05
CA PRO A 448 28.28 1.32 35.09
C PRO A 448 28.51 2.73 34.54
N PHE A 449 28.48 2.91 33.21
CA PHE A 449 28.63 4.20 32.54
C PHE A 449 27.37 4.54 31.77
N SER A 450 26.60 5.52 32.27
CA SER A 450 25.58 6.20 31.49
C SER A 450 26.11 7.55 31.02
N VAL A 451 25.86 7.87 29.75
CA VAL A 451 26.20 9.15 29.15
C VAL A 451 24.89 9.81 28.76
N ASP A 452 24.65 11.01 29.27
CA ASP A 452 23.54 11.85 28.82
C ASP A 452 23.71 12.12 27.32
N SER A 453 22.74 11.68 26.52
CA SER A 453 22.79 11.78 25.05
C SER A 453 22.70 13.23 24.55
N THR A 454 22.24 14.17 25.39
CA THR A 454 22.11 15.60 25.05
C THR A 454 23.34 16.41 25.46
N THR A 455 23.93 16.11 26.62
CA THR A 455 25.07 16.88 27.15
C THR A 455 26.42 16.18 26.98
N GLY A 456 26.42 14.88 26.66
CA GLY A 456 27.61 14.03 26.65
C GLY A 456 28.23 13.83 28.02
N ALA A 457 27.58 14.28 29.10
CA ALA A 457 28.09 14.15 30.46
C ALA A 457 27.91 12.72 30.97
N ASN A 458 28.90 12.21 31.69
CA ASN A 458 28.75 10.96 32.43
C ASN A 458 27.80 11.21 33.62
N THR A 459 26.65 10.54 33.61
CA THR A 459 25.61 10.68 34.64
C THR A 459 25.77 9.67 35.78
N GLY A 460 26.79 8.80 35.72
CA GLY A 460 26.96 7.66 36.60
C GLY A 460 25.97 6.55 36.25
N GLY A 461 26.48 5.39 35.84
CA GLY A 461 25.64 4.22 35.58
C GLY A 461 25.37 3.39 36.83
N VAL A 462 24.69 2.28 36.63
CA VAL A 462 24.25 1.37 37.70
C VAL A 462 25.33 0.34 38.04
N ASN A 463 25.46 0.00 39.32
CA ASN A 463 26.39 -1.02 39.82
C ASN A 463 25.64 -2.10 40.60
N ILE A 464 26.17 -3.32 40.63
CA ILE A 464 25.66 -4.37 41.51
C ILE A 464 25.95 -4.00 42.96
N VAL A 465 24.90 -3.97 43.78
CA VAL A 465 24.98 -3.73 45.24
C VAL A 465 24.96 -5.05 46.00
N ASN A 466 24.21 -6.04 45.53
CA ASN A 466 24.05 -7.32 46.21
C ASN A 466 23.71 -8.44 45.23
N ILE A 467 24.22 -9.65 45.51
CA ILE A 467 23.82 -10.89 44.86
C ILE A 467 23.34 -11.82 45.97
N SER A 468 22.10 -12.30 45.90
CA SER A 468 21.51 -13.11 46.97
C SER A 468 20.67 -14.27 46.44
N GLN A 469 20.62 -15.36 47.20
CA GLN A 469 19.62 -16.41 47.00
C GLN A 469 18.33 -15.97 47.66
N ASN A 470 17.30 -15.63 46.89
CA ASN A 470 15.97 -15.48 47.47
C ASN A 470 14.84 -15.57 46.44
N PHE A 471 14.88 -16.56 45.55
CA PHE A 471 13.79 -16.75 44.60
C PHE A 471 13.15 -18.14 44.68
N GLY A 472 12.13 -18.24 45.54
CA GLY A 472 11.13 -19.31 45.56
C GLY A 472 11.68 -20.73 45.76
N SER A 473 10.80 -21.72 45.61
CA SER A 473 11.13 -23.15 45.78
C SER A 473 11.92 -23.75 44.60
N GLY A 474 12.05 -23.01 43.49
CA GLY A 474 12.74 -23.47 42.27
C GLY A 474 14.24 -23.14 42.24
N GLY A 475 14.73 -22.35 43.19
CA GLY A 475 16.10 -21.85 43.17
C GLY A 475 16.31 -20.73 42.14
N GLY A 476 17.22 -19.82 42.46
CA GLY A 476 17.53 -18.66 41.62
C GLY A 476 18.38 -17.65 42.38
N VAL A 477 18.88 -16.67 41.63
CA VAL A 477 19.69 -15.57 42.15
C VAL A 477 18.98 -14.24 41.90
N ILE A 478 19.02 -13.34 42.87
CA ILE A 478 18.62 -11.95 42.72
C ILE A 478 19.88 -11.09 42.68
N VAL A 479 20.04 -10.32 41.61
CA VAL A 479 21.04 -9.27 41.48
C VAL A 479 20.35 -7.94 41.74
N SER A 480 20.76 -7.24 42.80
CA SER A 480 20.26 -5.91 43.14
C SER A 480 21.23 -4.85 42.66
N LEU A 481 20.71 -3.85 41.96
CA LEU A 481 21.48 -2.73 41.42
C LEU A 481 21.35 -1.48 42.30
N SER A 482 22.24 -0.51 42.10
CA SER A 482 22.35 0.71 42.91
C SER A 482 21.21 1.70 42.74
N ASP A 483 20.44 1.59 41.66
CA ASP A 483 19.22 2.34 41.39
C ASP A 483 17.97 1.70 42.04
N SER A 484 18.10 0.52 42.65
CA SER A 484 17.03 -0.33 43.19
C SER A 484 16.39 -1.27 42.17
N THR A 485 16.89 -1.34 40.94
CA THR A 485 16.50 -2.39 40.01
C THR A 485 16.90 -3.77 40.55
N THR A 486 16.03 -4.75 40.34
CA THR A 486 16.27 -6.15 40.74
C THR A 486 16.17 -7.07 39.53
N ILE A 487 17.24 -7.83 39.26
CA ILE A 487 17.27 -8.83 38.19
C ILE A 487 17.18 -10.21 38.83
N LYS A 488 16.14 -10.96 38.50
CA LYS A 488 15.90 -12.33 38.98
C LYS A 488 16.32 -13.34 37.93
N LEU A 489 17.37 -14.09 38.22
CA LEU A 489 17.87 -15.17 37.37
C LEU A 489 17.31 -16.51 37.85
N TYR A 490 16.40 -17.10 37.09
CA TYR A 490 15.83 -18.41 37.40
C TYR A 490 16.77 -19.55 37.02
N GLY A 491 16.89 -20.55 37.90
CA GLY A 491 17.69 -21.75 37.65
C GLY A 491 19.21 -21.56 37.83
N VAL A 492 19.65 -20.37 38.25
CA VAL A 492 21.05 -20.08 38.58
C VAL A 492 21.28 -20.29 40.08
N SER A 493 22.38 -20.95 40.45
CA SER A 493 22.79 -21.07 41.85
C SER A 493 23.73 -19.92 42.25
N LEU A 494 23.70 -19.49 43.51
CA LEU A 494 24.58 -18.42 43.99
C LEU A 494 26.06 -18.76 43.85
N THR A 495 26.46 -20.00 44.09
CA THR A 495 27.87 -20.41 43.93
C THR A 495 28.35 -20.23 42.49
N ALA A 496 27.46 -20.44 41.51
CA ALA A 496 27.78 -20.18 40.11
C ALA A 496 27.86 -18.67 39.81
N ALA A 497 26.95 -17.87 40.39
CA ALA A 497 26.94 -16.42 40.22
C ALA A 497 28.09 -15.69 40.94
N ASP A 498 28.53 -16.16 42.11
CA ASP A 498 29.63 -15.55 42.88
C ASP A 498 31.01 -15.83 42.29
N ALA A 499 31.14 -16.88 41.45
CA ALA A 499 32.39 -17.23 40.77
C ALA A 499 32.68 -16.33 39.55
N ALA A 500 31.70 -15.55 39.14
CA ALA A 500 31.80 -14.59 38.05
C ALA A 500 32.72 -13.41 38.40
N THR A 501 33.80 -13.26 37.65
CA THR A 501 34.79 -12.20 37.86
C THR A 501 34.29 -10.83 37.38
N GLN A 502 34.36 -9.83 38.26
CA GLN A 502 34.43 -8.42 37.84
C GLN A 502 35.71 -8.19 37.04
N SER A 503 35.61 -7.80 35.78
CA SER A 503 36.75 -7.27 35.02
C SER A 503 36.34 -6.01 34.29
N GLY A 504 36.93 -4.87 34.66
CA GLY A 504 36.75 -3.61 33.93
C GLY A 504 35.38 -2.95 34.05
N GLY A 505 34.60 -3.22 35.10
CA GLY A 505 33.26 -2.65 35.29
C GLY A 505 32.15 -3.37 34.52
N VAL A 506 32.51 -4.35 33.69
CA VAL A 506 31.57 -5.30 33.09
C VAL A 506 31.54 -6.54 33.97
N TYR A 507 30.36 -6.89 34.47
CA TYR A 507 30.14 -8.19 35.08
C TYR A 507 29.92 -9.20 33.95
N HIS A 508 30.60 -10.33 34.02
CA HIS A 508 30.32 -11.49 33.19
C HIS A 508 29.85 -12.58 34.15
N LEU A 509 28.54 -12.66 34.39
CA LEU A 509 27.96 -13.82 35.08
C LEU A 509 28.00 -15.03 34.17
#